data_AF-A0A9D6SHD5-F1
#
_entry.id   AF-A0A9D6SHD5-F1
#
_cell.length_a   1.000
_cell.length_b   1.000
_cell.length_c   1.000
_cell.angle_alpha   90.00
_cell.angle_beta   90.00
_cell.angle_gamma   90.00
#
_symmetry.space_group_name_H-M   'P 1'
#
loop_
_entity.id
_entity.type
_entity.pdbx_description
1 polymer ?
#
loop_
_entity_poly.entity_id
_entity_poly.type
_entity_poly.pdbx_seq_one_letter_code
_entity_poly.pdbx_strand_id
1 'polypeptide(L)'
;MKYDKQEIIAKLKLEAGIIRDGGYNPSVRDPHSQPRIFRDSVSCLNVGLEVKKEPCDDCLLMLFVPPGERNKENPCHYIPLNEKGDTVASLEAEGDREKLESTLLSWLDKTIESTEKEGS
;
A
#
# COMPACT_ATOMS: atom_id res chain seq x y z
N MET A 1 -5.49 -18.06 10.02
CA MET A 1 -5.08 -16.78 9.39
C MET A 1 -3.79 -16.32 10.06
N LYS A 2 -2.84 -15.78 9.30
CA LYS A 2 -1.52 -15.37 9.82
C LYS A 2 -1.57 -14.06 10.61
N TYR A 3 -2.60 -13.24 10.38
CA TYR A 3 -2.86 -11.99 11.08
C TYR A 3 -4.30 -12.01 11.60
N ASP A 4 -4.52 -11.45 12.77
CA ASP A 4 -5.87 -11.18 13.28
C ASP A 4 -6.48 -9.96 12.58
N LYS A 5 -7.81 -9.89 12.60
CA LYS A 5 -8.59 -8.76 12.11
C LYS A 5 -8.10 -7.42 12.67
N GLN A 6 -7.81 -7.34 13.96
CA GLN A 6 -7.32 -6.10 14.58
C GLN A 6 -5.96 -5.68 14.02
N GLU A 7 -5.06 -6.63 13.73
CA GLU A 7 -3.76 -6.35 13.13
C GLU A 7 -3.91 -5.84 11.68
N ILE A 8 -4.83 -6.43 10.91
CA ILE A 8 -5.17 -5.96 9.56
C ILE A 8 -5.65 -4.51 9.61
N ILE A 9 -6.66 -4.22 10.44
CA ILE A 9 -7.22 -2.88 10.56
C ILE A 9 -6.17 -1.87 11.02
N ALA A 10 -5.36 -2.21 12.04
CA ALA A 10 -4.32 -1.33 12.55
C ALA A 10 -3.28 -0.99 11.46
N LYS A 11 -2.88 -1.98 10.67
CA LYS A 11 -1.94 -1.80 9.55
C LYS A 11 -2.51 -0.88 8.46
N LEU A 12 -3.76 -1.10 8.07
CA LEU A 12 -4.42 -0.28 7.04
C LEU A 12 -4.62 1.16 7.54
N LYS A 13 -4.99 1.35 8.82
CA LYS A 13 -5.11 2.68 9.44
C LYS A 13 -3.75 3.40 9.48
N LEU A 14 -2.66 2.68 9.75
CA LEU A 14 -1.31 3.24 9.69
C LEU A 14 -0.96 3.75 8.28
N GLU A 15 -1.21 2.95 7.24
CA GLU A 15 -1.01 3.38 5.85
C GLU A 15 -1.84 4.62 5.49
N ALA A 16 -3.12 4.63 5.89
CA ALA A 16 -4.00 5.77 5.64
C ALA A 16 -3.50 7.04 6.35
N GLY A 17 -2.95 6.90 7.56
CA GLY A 17 -2.32 8.00 8.30
C GLY A 17 -1.12 8.57 7.54
N ILE A 18 -0.21 7.71 7.07
CA ILE A 18 0.99 8.12 6.33
C ILE A 18 0.62 8.94 5.08
N ILE A 19 -0.41 8.53 4.33
CA ILE A 19 -0.89 9.28 3.16
C ILE A 19 -1.45 10.63 3.58
N ARG A 20 -2.31 10.65 4.61
CA ARG A 20 -2.94 11.89 5.12
C ARG A 20 -1.93 12.90 5.66
N ASP A 21 -0.84 12.42 6.27
CA ASP A 21 0.26 13.24 6.77
C ASP A 21 1.25 13.67 5.67
N GLY A 22 1.03 13.25 4.41
CA GLY A 22 1.90 13.58 3.29
C GLY A 22 3.24 12.84 3.32
N GLY A 23 3.31 11.68 3.97
CA GLY A 23 4.54 10.86 4.08
C GLY A 23 5.09 10.36 2.74
N TYR A 24 4.31 10.50 1.67
CA TYR A 24 4.67 10.14 0.31
C TYR A 24 4.90 11.37 -0.59
N ASN A 25 4.95 12.57 -0.03
CA ASN A 25 5.35 13.77 -0.76
C ASN A 25 6.87 13.84 -0.93
N PRO A 26 7.36 14.37 -2.07
CA PRO A 26 8.78 14.67 -2.23
C PRO A 26 9.27 15.56 -1.07
N SER A 27 10.43 15.23 -0.53
CA SER A 27 11.03 16.04 0.51
C SER A 27 11.43 17.41 -0.05
N VAL A 28 11.28 18.48 0.73
CA VAL A 28 11.78 19.81 0.34
C VAL A 28 13.29 19.84 0.07
N ARG A 29 14.03 18.87 0.64
CA ARG A 29 15.47 18.67 0.44
C ARG A 29 15.80 17.89 -0.84
N ASP A 30 14.83 17.15 -1.39
CA ASP A 30 14.98 16.39 -2.63
C ASP A 30 13.63 16.36 -3.39
N PRO A 31 13.30 17.46 -4.11
CA PRO A 31 12.00 17.63 -4.76
C PRO A 31 11.79 16.69 -5.97
N HIS A 32 12.84 16.02 -6.44
CA HIS A 32 12.77 15.04 -7.51
C HIS A 32 12.59 13.60 -7.02
N SER A 33 12.70 13.34 -5.71
CA SER A 33 12.40 12.04 -5.14
C SER A 33 10.92 11.70 -5.36
N GLN A 34 10.67 10.48 -5.84
CA GLN A 34 9.35 9.90 -5.92
C GLN A 34 9.26 8.81 -4.86
N PRO A 35 8.65 9.09 -3.69
CA PRO A 35 8.50 8.10 -2.63
C PRO A 35 7.72 6.90 -3.14
N ARG A 36 8.27 5.70 -2.94
CA ARG A 36 7.66 4.46 -3.39
C ARG A 36 6.56 4.09 -2.41
N ILE A 37 5.33 4.14 -2.90
CA ILE A 37 4.13 3.78 -2.13
C ILE A 37 4.28 2.38 -1.57
N PHE A 38 3.89 2.18 -0.30
CA PHE A 38 4.12 0.98 0.50
C PHE A 38 5.60 0.64 0.78
N ARG A 39 6.52 0.72 -0.18
CA ARG A 39 7.94 0.36 0.01
C ARG A 39 8.68 1.28 0.97
N ASP A 40 8.39 2.58 0.91
CA ASP A 40 8.99 3.58 1.79
C ASP A 40 8.14 3.83 3.05
N SER A 41 7.04 3.08 3.24
CA SER A 41 6.30 3.07 4.48
C SER A 41 7.03 2.29 5.57
N VAL A 42 6.95 2.78 6.81
CA VAL A 42 7.35 2.06 8.04
C VAL A 42 6.65 0.71 8.20
N SER A 43 5.60 0.47 7.43
CA SER A 43 4.86 -0.77 7.41
C SER A 43 5.51 -1.85 6.52
N CYS A 44 6.44 -1.49 5.63
CA CYS A 44 7.20 -2.45 4.84
C CYS A 44 8.28 -3.13 5.68
N LEU A 45 8.39 -4.45 5.55
CA LEU A 45 9.52 -5.21 6.12
C LEU A 45 10.88 -4.81 5.52
N ASN A 46 10.87 -4.19 4.33
CA ASN A 46 12.05 -3.78 3.59
C ASN A 46 12.27 -2.26 3.57
N VAL A 47 11.63 -1.51 4.46
CA VAL A 47 11.77 -0.04 4.53
C VAL A 47 13.24 0.36 4.74
N GLY A 48 13.69 1.37 4.00
CA GLY A 48 15.07 1.87 4.08
C GLY A 48 16.14 0.96 3.47
N LEU A 49 15.75 -0.17 2.87
CA LEU A 49 16.66 -1.05 2.15
C LEU A 49 16.62 -0.77 0.64
N GLU A 50 17.79 -0.54 0.06
CA GLU A 50 17.94 -0.39 -1.40
C GLU A 50 17.55 -1.68 -2.13
N VAL A 51 17.96 -2.83 -1.59
CA VAL A 51 17.66 -4.17 -2.12
C VAL A 51 16.74 -4.93 -1.16
N LYS A 52 15.71 -5.59 -1.72
CA LYS A 52 14.78 -6.44 -0.96
C LYS A 52 15.56 -7.58 -0.29
N LYS A 53 15.47 -7.69 1.03
CA LYS A 53 16.07 -8.78 1.82
C LYS A 53 15.01 -9.77 2.30
N GLU A 54 13.86 -9.26 2.75
CA GLU A 54 12.79 -10.07 3.27
C GLU A 54 11.75 -10.40 2.18
N PRO A 55 11.26 -11.65 2.12
CA PRO A 55 10.19 -12.02 1.20
C PRO A 55 8.91 -11.25 1.54
N CYS A 56 8.19 -10.80 0.51
CA CYS A 56 6.93 -10.10 0.71
C CYS A 56 5.81 -11.02 1.19
N ASP A 57 5.96 -12.35 1.08
CA ASP A 57 5.00 -13.37 1.53
C ASP A 57 4.64 -13.28 3.02
N ASP A 58 5.52 -12.68 3.82
CA ASP A 58 5.32 -12.37 5.24
C ASP A 58 4.73 -10.97 5.49
N CYS A 59 4.32 -10.26 4.44
CA CYS A 59 3.65 -8.97 4.54
C CYS A 59 2.13 -9.13 4.54
N LEU A 60 1.45 -8.41 5.44
CA LEU A 60 0.00 -8.37 5.53
C LEU A 60 -0.68 -7.95 4.22
N LEU A 61 -0.05 -7.06 3.45
CA LEU A 61 -0.58 -6.59 2.17
C LEU A 61 -0.75 -7.72 1.14
N MET A 62 -0.04 -8.84 1.28
CA MET A 62 -0.19 -10.01 0.38
C MET A 62 -1.59 -10.62 0.40
N LEU A 63 -2.37 -10.39 1.46
CA LEU A 63 -3.77 -10.80 1.53
C LEU A 63 -4.61 -10.16 0.42
N PHE A 64 -4.24 -8.96 -0.02
CA PHE A 64 -4.95 -8.17 -1.03
C PHE A 64 -4.34 -8.28 -2.42
N VAL A 65 -3.18 -8.93 -2.56
CA VAL A 65 -2.52 -9.13 -3.86
C VAL A 65 -3.17 -10.29 -4.61
N PRO A 66 -3.61 -10.07 -5.87
CA PRO A 66 -4.12 -11.14 -6.72
C PRO A 66 -3.10 -12.28 -6.90
N PRO A 67 -3.51 -13.55 -6.91
CA PRO A 67 -2.57 -14.69 -6.99
C PRO A 67 -1.56 -14.61 -8.15
N GLY A 68 -1.98 -14.10 -9.31
CA GLY A 68 -1.11 -13.96 -10.49
C GLY A 68 0.01 -12.92 -10.33
N GLU A 69 -0.17 -11.96 -9.43
CA GLU A 69 0.75 -10.83 -9.25
C GLU A 69 1.72 -11.02 -8.07
N ARG A 70 1.54 -12.09 -7.27
CA ARG A 70 2.33 -12.35 -6.05
C ARG A 70 3.81 -12.61 -6.32
N ASN A 71 4.15 -13.11 -7.51
CA ASN A 71 5.54 -13.41 -7.89
C ASN A 71 6.29 -12.19 -8.44
N LYS A 72 5.66 -11.01 -8.52
CA LYS A 72 6.32 -9.79 -8.98
C LYS A 72 7.28 -9.23 -7.93
N GLU A 73 8.17 -8.33 -8.35
CA GLU A 73 9.18 -7.76 -7.47
C GLU A 73 8.56 -7.01 -6.27
N ASN A 74 7.57 -6.17 -6.55
CA ASN A 74 6.78 -5.40 -5.59
C ASN A 74 5.29 -5.77 -5.71
N PRO A 75 4.87 -6.92 -5.17
CA PRO A 75 3.52 -7.45 -5.36
C PRO A 75 2.44 -6.50 -4.78
N CYS A 76 2.76 -5.76 -3.72
CA CYS A 76 1.86 -4.77 -3.12
C CYS A 76 1.50 -3.60 -4.05
N HIS A 77 2.27 -3.31 -5.10
CA HIS A 77 1.92 -2.25 -6.05
C HIS A 77 0.82 -2.69 -7.03
N TYR A 78 0.52 -3.99 -7.09
CA TYR A 78 -0.48 -4.58 -8.00
C TYR A 78 -1.79 -4.92 -7.29
N ILE A 79 -1.99 -4.39 -6.07
CA ILE A 79 -3.27 -4.48 -5.38
C ILE A 79 -4.29 -3.65 -6.16
N PRO A 80 -5.44 -4.23 -6.55
CA PRO A 80 -6.51 -3.47 -7.18
C PRO A 80 -7.17 -2.54 -6.15
N LEU A 81 -7.06 -1.24 -6.40
CA LEU A 81 -7.55 -0.19 -5.51
C LEU A 81 -9.03 0.13 -5.76
N ASN A 82 -9.56 -0.21 -6.94
CA ASN A 82 -10.94 0.05 -7.31
C ASN A 82 -11.48 -0.97 -8.32
N GLU A 83 -12.77 -0.84 -8.66
CA GLU A 83 -13.48 -1.74 -9.59
C GLU A 83 -12.96 -1.67 -11.03
N LYS A 84 -12.22 -0.61 -11.41
CA LYS A 84 -11.57 -0.50 -12.72
C LYS A 84 -10.29 -1.33 -12.79
N GLY A 85 -9.80 -1.83 -11.65
CA GLY A 85 -8.52 -2.52 -11.56
C GLY A 85 -7.32 -1.57 -11.53
N ASP A 86 -7.53 -0.29 -11.20
CA ASP A 86 -6.40 0.63 -11.01
C ASP A 86 -5.52 0.11 -9.86
N THR A 87 -4.21 0.13 -10.06
CA THR A 87 -3.22 -0.30 -9.07
C THR A 87 -2.26 0.84 -8.80
N VAL A 88 -1.48 0.75 -7.73
CA VAL A 88 -0.39 1.71 -7.47
C VAL A 88 0.55 1.77 -8.68
N ALA A 89 0.96 0.62 -9.23
CA ALA A 89 1.83 0.58 -10.41
C ALA A 89 1.21 1.27 -11.63
N SER A 90 -0.09 1.07 -11.87
CA SER A 90 -0.80 1.70 -12.99
C SER A 90 -0.89 3.22 -12.82
N LEU A 91 -1.25 3.68 -11.62
CA LEU A 91 -1.44 5.10 -11.32
C LEU A 91 -0.09 5.84 -11.24
N GLU A 92 0.98 5.19 -10.76
CA GLU A 92 2.34 5.74 -10.81
C GLU A 92 2.80 5.93 -12.26
N ALA A 93 2.48 4.99 -13.16
CA ALA A 93 2.81 5.09 -14.58
C ALA A 93 2.03 6.21 -15.30
N GLU A 94 0.84 6.55 -14.84
CA GLU A 94 0.07 7.72 -15.32
C GLU A 94 0.69 9.05 -14.86
N GLY A 95 1.50 9.04 -13.80
CA GLY A 95 2.14 10.24 -13.24
C GLY A 95 1.20 11.15 -12.43
N ASP A 96 -0.01 10.70 -12.14
CA ASP A 96 -1.01 11.46 -11.38
C ASP A 96 -0.97 11.06 -9.89
N ARG A 97 -0.12 11.75 -9.14
CA ARG A 97 0.12 11.47 -7.72
C ARG A 97 -1.11 11.75 -6.85
N GLU A 98 -1.82 12.83 -7.12
CA GLU A 98 -3.02 13.20 -6.37
C GLU A 98 -4.12 12.15 -6.54
N LYS A 99 -4.33 11.71 -7.79
CA LYS A 99 -5.26 10.61 -8.10
C LYS A 99 -4.81 9.31 -7.42
N LEU A 100 -3.52 9.00 -7.42
CA LEU A 100 -2.98 7.83 -6.74
C LEU A 100 -3.32 7.85 -5.25
N GLU A 101 -2.98 8.93 -4.55
CA GLU A 101 -3.17 9.05 -3.11
C GLU A 101 -4.65 9.04 -2.74
N SER A 102 -5.50 9.74 -3.50
CA SER A 102 -6.95 9.74 -3.31
C SER A 102 -7.55 8.34 -3.52
N THR A 103 -7.14 7.65 -4.59
CA THR A 103 -7.65 6.30 -4.90
C THR A 103 -7.18 5.29 -3.86
N LEU A 104 -5.92 5.36 -3.45
CA LEU A 104 -5.37 4.50 -2.41
C LEU A 104 -6.04 4.75 -1.06
N LEU A 105 -6.27 6.01 -0.68
CA LEU A 105 -6.95 6.35 0.56
C LEU A 105 -8.38 5.83 0.57
N SER A 106 -9.12 6.00 -0.54
CA SER A 106 -10.47 5.47 -0.69
C SER A 106 -10.50 3.94 -0.57
N TRP A 107 -9.51 3.26 -1.17
CA TRP A 107 -9.37 1.81 -1.03
C TRP A 107 -9.10 1.39 0.41
N LEU A 108 -8.19 2.07 1.12
CA LEU A 108 -7.86 1.79 2.52
C LEU A 108 -9.09 1.95 3.41
N ASP A 109 -9.80 3.07 3.31
CA ASP A 109 -11.00 3.33 4.12
C ASP A 109 -12.09 2.26 3.87
N LYS A 110 -12.37 1.93 2.59
CA LYS A 110 -13.33 0.87 2.24
C LYS A 110 -12.91 -0.50 2.76
N THR A 111 -11.62 -0.83 2.67
CA THR A 111 -11.08 -2.13 3.10
C THR A 111 -11.15 -2.26 4.62
N ILE A 112 -10.85 -1.18 5.35
CA ILE A 112 -11.01 -1.10 6.80
C ILE A 112 -12.48 -1.33 7.17
N GLU A 113 -13.41 -0.61 6.55
CA GLU A 113 -14.85 -0.75 6.83
C GLU A 113 -15.37 -2.17 6.53
N SER A 114 -14.94 -2.78 5.43
CA SER A 114 -15.30 -4.18 5.10
C SER A 114 -14.77 -5.13 6.17
N THR A 115 -13.48 -5.01 6.49
CA THR A 115 -12.83 -5.85 7.49
C THR A 115 -13.50 -5.69 8.86
N GLU A 116 -13.91 -4.47 9.24
CA GLU A 116 -14.67 -4.17 10.46
C GLU A 116 -16.07 -4.83 10.45
N LYS A 117 -16.76 -4.89 9.31
CA LYS A 117 -18.10 -5.51 9.16
C LYS A 117 -18.08 -7.04 9.11
N GLU A 118 -17.04 -7.65 8.54
CA GLU A 118 -16.90 -9.11 8.36
C GLU A 118 -16.77 -9.93 9.66
N GLY A 119 -16.90 -9.30 10.83
CA GLY A 119 -16.89 -9.99 12.12
C GLY A 119 -17.90 -9.42 13.12
N SER A 120 -19.03 -8.89 12.62
CA SER A 120 -20.20 -8.51 13.44
C SER A 120 -21.31 -9.54 13.38
#